data_AF-A0A5N5Q578-F1
#
_entry.id   AF-A0A5N5Q578-F1
#
_cell.length_a   1.000
_cell.length_b   1.000
_cell.length_c   1.000
_cell.angle_alpha   90.00
_cell.angle_beta   90.00
_cell.angle_gamma   90.00
#
_symmetry.space_group_name_H-M   'P 1'
#
loop_
_entity.id
_entity.type
_entity.pdbx_description
1 polymer ?
#
loop_
_entity_poly.entity_id
_entity_poly.type
_entity_poly.pdbx_seq_one_letter_code
_entity_poly.pdbx_strand_id
1 'polypeptide(L)'
;MVWISRVCCRKYGNFVDNLRLYVRGGSGGMGLPRMGGQGGNGGEVWVVAKKDLTLKRIKDRFPHKRFTAGVGSNSSIRALKGAKGGDVEISAPIGICVTTDDGRALGELNHEGERVLVARGGLGGSLQSGFLPSKGQARHIRLDLRLIAHLGLVGFPNAGKSSLLTALSHATPQIASYPFTTLRPEIGKVMYEDHKQVSVADLPGLIEGAHMNRGMGHKFLKHVERTKQLMFVVDVSGFQLASKTPFRSAFEAVQLLTKELELYKEELLSKPAILVVNKMDLPESEEKLRELETQLENQEELSQLLPEDMVPKSFLHFKHTVPVSALTGLGLPHLKAVIRESLEEQEAIESERNRIEKLQELRREIPVVAKPTWGQPRSEPLN
;
A
#
# COMPACT_ATOMS: atom_id res chain seq x y z
N MET A 1 -12.29 16.61 35.82
CA MET A 1 -11.15 17.14 35.03
C MET A 1 -10.61 15.99 34.20
N VAL A 2 -11.17 15.80 33.00
CA VAL A 2 -10.92 14.62 32.15
C VAL A 2 -9.62 14.88 31.39
N TRP A 3 -8.59 14.09 31.70
CA TRP A 3 -7.35 14.05 30.94
C TRP A 3 -7.64 13.43 29.57
N ILE A 4 -7.88 14.28 28.58
CA ILE A 4 -7.87 13.88 27.18
C ILE A 4 -6.41 13.61 26.85
N SER A 5 -6.01 12.33 26.89
CA SER A 5 -4.73 11.90 26.36
C SER A 5 -4.71 12.29 24.89
N ARG A 6 -3.74 13.13 24.52
CA ARG A 6 -3.42 13.43 23.14
C ARG A 6 -3.02 12.11 22.47
N VAL A 7 -3.98 11.44 21.83
CA VAL A 7 -3.71 10.39 20.85
C VAL A 7 -2.92 11.07 19.74
N CYS A 8 -1.60 11.01 19.87
CA CYS A 8 -0.67 11.46 18.87
C CYS A 8 -0.86 10.49 17.70
N CYS A 9 -1.75 10.83 16.76
CA CYS A 9 -1.84 10.18 15.47
C CYS A 9 -0.50 10.39 14.75
N ARG A 10 0.49 9.55 15.08
CA ARG A 10 1.74 9.44 14.33
C ARG A 10 1.34 9.15 12.89
N LYS A 11 1.75 10.05 12.00
CA LYS A 11 1.57 9.93 10.55
C LYS A 11 2.07 8.54 10.14
N TYR A 12 1.18 7.66 9.71
CA TYR A 12 1.56 6.45 8.97
C TYR A 12 2.49 6.89 7.83
N GLY A 13 3.77 6.55 7.97
CA GLY A 13 4.88 7.17 7.25
C GLY A 13 4.96 6.65 5.82
N ASN A 14 4.85 7.57 4.85
CA ASN A 14 5.38 7.51 3.48
C ASN A 14 5.00 6.36 2.52
N PHE A 15 4.56 5.20 2.98
CA PHE A 15 4.15 4.09 2.11
C PHE A 15 2.72 4.34 1.59
N VAL A 16 2.52 4.14 0.29
CA VAL A 16 1.25 4.45 -0.39
C VAL A 16 0.83 3.21 -1.16
N ASP A 17 -0.19 2.51 -0.64
CA ASP A 17 -0.74 1.30 -1.25
C ASP A 17 -1.96 1.56 -2.14
N ASN A 18 -2.67 2.64 -1.83
CA ASN A 18 -3.76 3.16 -2.63
C ASN A 18 -3.42 4.57 -3.12
N LEU A 19 -3.67 4.83 -4.41
CA LEU A 19 -3.62 6.18 -4.96
C LEU A 19 -4.86 6.48 -5.80
N ARG A 20 -5.71 7.39 -5.30
CA ARG A 20 -6.82 7.96 -6.06
C ARG A 20 -6.36 9.08 -6.99
N LEU A 21 -6.76 9.02 -8.26
CA LEU A 21 -6.39 9.96 -9.32
C LEU A 21 -7.64 10.46 -10.04
N TYR A 22 -7.66 11.72 -10.46
CA TYR A 22 -8.62 12.23 -11.44
C TYR A 22 -8.06 12.07 -12.85
N VAL A 23 -8.82 11.43 -13.72
CA VAL A 23 -8.45 11.24 -15.13
C VAL A 23 -9.52 11.80 -16.06
N ARG A 24 -9.08 12.47 -17.13
CA ARG A 24 -9.98 13.00 -18.16
C ARG A 24 -9.40 12.81 -19.56
N GLY A 25 -10.18 12.17 -20.44
CA GLY A 25 -9.87 12.12 -21.86
C GLY A 25 -9.97 13.51 -22.51
N GLY A 26 -9.24 13.71 -23.59
CA GLY A 26 -9.32 14.94 -24.38
C GLY A 26 -10.70 15.10 -25.01
N SER A 27 -11.18 16.33 -25.17
CA SER A 27 -12.38 16.59 -25.98
C SER A 27 -12.07 16.40 -27.46
N GLY A 28 -13.07 16.00 -28.25
CA GLY A 28 -12.96 16.03 -29.71
C GLY A 28 -12.89 17.45 -30.25
N GLY A 29 -12.31 17.60 -31.44
CA GLY A 29 -12.27 18.85 -32.18
C GLY A 29 -13.57 19.08 -32.98
N MET A 30 -13.89 20.34 -33.24
CA MET A 30 -15.04 20.75 -34.05
C MET A 30 -14.87 20.32 -35.52
N GLY A 31 -15.93 19.79 -36.13
CA GLY A 31 -15.98 19.58 -37.57
C GLY A 31 -16.27 20.89 -38.33
N LEU A 32 -16.08 20.89 -39.65
CA LEU A 32 -16.36 22.04 -40.52
C LEU A 32 -17.52 21.71 -41.48
N PRO A 33 -18.78 22.07 -41.13
CA PRO A 33 -19.96 21.69 -41.91
C PRO A 33 -19.90 22.08 -43.39
N ARG A 34 -19.48 23.31 -43.67
CA ARG A 34 -19.47 23.88 -45.03
C ARG A 34 -18.63 23.10 -46.03
N MET A 35 -17.60 22.40 -45.55
CA MET A 35 -16.65 21.66 -46.39
C MET A 35 -16.65 20.16 -46.06
N GLY A 36 -17.58 19.68 -45.23
CA GLY A 36 -17.60 18.28 -44.77
C GLY A 36 -16.40 17.89 -43.90
N GLY A 37 -15.71 18.85 -43.27
CA GLY A 37 -14.51 18.58 -42.48
C GLY A 37 -14.82 17.84 -41.18
N GLN A 38 -14.01 16.84 -40.83
CA GLN A 38 -14.13 16.03 -39.61
C GLN A 38 -13.10 16.47 -38.55
N GLY A 39 -13.59 16.87 -37.37
CA GLY A 39 -12.72 17.20 -36.23
C GLY A 39 -11.93 15.99 -35.74
N GLY A 40 -10.76 16.25 -35.15
CA GLY A 40 -9.93 15.19 -34.60
C GLY A 40 -10.52 14.60 -33.31
N ASN A 41 -10.28 13.33 -33.04
CA ASN A 41 -10.65 12.73 -31.76
C ASN A 41 -9.76 13.26 -30.63
N GLY A 42 -10.31 13.35 -29.42
CA GLY A 42 -9.51 13.63 -28.23
C GLY A 42 -8.60 12.47 -27.87
N GLY A 43 -7.50 12.79 -27.18
CA GLY A 43 -6.58 11.79 -26.64
C GLY A 43 -7.20 10.99 -25.50
N GLU A 44 -6.64 9.82 -25.25
CA GLU A 44 -7.04 8.87 -24.23
C GLU A 44 -6.05 8.90 -23.05
N VAL A 45 -6.52 8.45 -21.88
CA VAL A 45 -5.66 8.28 -20.70
C VAL A 45 -5.50 6.79 -20.41
N TRP A 46 -4.26 6.35 -20.33
CA TRP A 46 -3.85 4.98 -20.08
C TRP A 46 -3.05 4.87 -18.78
N VAL A 47 -3.19 3.76 -18.06
CA VAL A 47 -2.27 3.39 -16.98
C VAL A 47 -1.39 2.26 -17.51
N VAL A 48 -0.07 2.40 -17.38
CA VAL A 48 0.92 1.48 -17.96
C VAL A 48 1.81 0.90 -16.87
N ALA A 49 1.95 -0.42 -16.84
CA ALA A 49 2.80 -1.14 -15.90
C ALA A 49 4.28 -0.96 -16.21
N LYS A 50 5.08 -0.52 -15.24
CA LYS A 50 6.54 -0.40 -15.35
C LYS A 50 7.24 -0.97 -14.13
N LYS A 51 8.43 -1.53 -14.32
CA LYS A 51 9.28 -1.98 -13.22
C LYS A 51 9.81 -0.80 -12.39
N ASP A 52 10.16 -1.10 -11.14
CA ASP A 52 10.86 -0.20 -10.20
C ASP A 52 10.21 1.17 -9.95
N LEU A 53 8.89 1.24 -10.14
CA LEU A 53 8.04 2.36 -9.76
C LEU A 53 7.28 2.05 -8.47
N THR A 54 6.98 3.09 -7.70
CA THR A 54 6.14 3.05 -6.50
C THR A 54 5.00 4.04 -6.64
N LEU A 55 3.85 3.79 -6.02
CA LEU A 55 2.73 4.74 -6.03
C LEU A 55 3.08 6.08 -5.37
N LYS A 56 3.96 6.06 -4.37
CA LYS A 56 4.50 7.27 -3.74
C LYS A 56 5.16 8.20 -4.77
N ARG A 57 6.01 7.68 -5.66
CA ARG A 57 6.65 8.48 -6.73
C ARG A 57 5.62 9.16 -7.63
N ILE A 58 4.49 8.52 -7.90
CA ILE A 58 3.39 9.13 -8.68
C ILE A 58 2.77 10.29 -7.91
N LYS A 59 2.47 10.08 -6.63
CA LYS A 59 1.92 11.11 -5.73
C LYS A 59 2.85 12.33 -5.61
N ASP A 60 4.15 12.09 -5.46
CA ASP A 60 5.15 13.15 -5.29
C ASP A 60 5.38 13.92 -6.60
N ARG A 61 5.42 13.22 -7.74
CA ARG A 61 5.57 13.84 -9.08
C ARG A 61 4.32 14.61 -9.52
N PHE A 62 3.14 14.18 -9.10
CA PHE A 62 1.86 14.78 -9.48
C PHE A 62 1.04 15.16 -8.24
N PRO A 63 1.37 16.27 -7.55
CA PRO A 63 0.70 16.68 -6.30
C PRO A 63 -0.81 16.90 -6.47
N HIS A 64 -1.23 17.38 -7.64
CA HIS A 64 -2.64 17.62 -7.97
C HIS A 64 -3.41 16.35 -8.39
N LYS A 65 -2.72 15.21 -8.56
CA LYS A 65 -3.30 13.90 -8.90
C LYS A 65 -4.26 13.94 -10.10
N ARG A 66 -4.00 14.84 -11.05
CA ARG A 66 -4.90 15.15 -12.18
C ARG A 66 -4.19 14.89 -13.51
N PHE A 67 -4.78 14.05 -14.34
CA PHE A 67 -4.27 13.71 -15.67
C PHE A 67 -5.33 14.01 -16.72
N THR A 68 -5.00 14.85 -17.70
CA THR A 68 -5.91 15.24 -18.79
C THR A 68 -5.22 15.03 -20.13
N ALA A 69 -5.83 14.25 -21.02
CA ALA A 69 -5.29 14.02 -22.36
C ALA A 69 -5.54 15.21 -23.31
N GLY A 70 -4.76 15.27 -24.40
CA GLY A 70 -4.79 16.36 -25.36
C GLY A 70 -6.12 16.44 -26.12
N VAL A 71 -6.57 17.64 -26.46
CA VAL A 71 -7.79 17.85 -27.25
C VAL A 71 -7.54 17.55 -28.74
N GLY A 72 -8.56 17.05 -29.43
CA GLY A 72 -8.53 16.89 -30.88
C GLY A 72 -8.54 18.24 -31.59
N SER A 73 -7.83 18.35 -32.70
CA SER A 73 -7.79 19.60 -33.47
C SER A 73 -9.09 19.82 -34.23
N ASN A 74 -9.50 21.08 -34.36
CA ASN A 74 -10.63 21.45 -35.20
C ASN A 74 -10.31 21.23 -36.68
N SER A 75 -11.34 20.96 -37.47
CA SER A 75 -11.24 21.05 -38.93
C SER A 75 -11.11 22.50 -39.37
N SER A 76 -10.38 22.72 -40.45
CA SER A 76 -10.28 24.02 -41.11
C SER A 76 -10.32 23.86 -42.62
N ILE A 77 -10.47 24.97 -43.34
CA ILE A 77 -10.45 24.99 -44.82
C ILE A 77 -9.14 24.38 -45.36
N ARG A 78 -8.02 24.57 -44.63
CA ARG A 78 -6.69 24.05 -45.02
C ARG A 78 -6.45 22.60 -44.55
N ALA A 79 -7.22 22.11 -43.59
CA ALA A 79 -7.09 20.78 -43.01
C ALA A 79 -8.49 20.24 -42.66
N LEU A 80 -9.10 19.55 -43.63
CA LEU A 80 -10.46 19.02 -43.49
C LEU A 80 -10.56 17.87 -42.48
N LYS A 81 -9.44 17.26 -42.09
CA LYS A 81 -9.40 16.25 -41.02
C LYS A 81 -8.52 16.74 -39.88
N GLY A 82 -9.13 16.93 -38.72
CA GLY A 82 -8.42 17.32 -37.50
C GLY A 82 -7.53 16.19 -36.98
N ALA A 83 -6.37 16.56 -36.42
CA ALA A 83 -5.46 15.61 -35.80
C ALA A 83 -5.99 15.10 -34.45
N LYS A 84 -5.67 13.84 -34.11
CA LYS A 84 -6.00 13.27 -32.80
C LYS A 84 -5.20 13.99 -31.72
N GLY A 85 -5.83 14.30 -30.60
CA GLY A 85 -5.16 14.81 -29.42
C GLY A 85 -4.18 13.78 -28.83
N GLY A 86 -3.10 14.25 -28.22
CA GLY A 86 -2.08 13.38 -27.61
C GLY A 86 -2.62 12.56 -26.44
N ASP A 87 -2.33 11.26 -26.42
CA ASP A 87 -2.66 10.37 -25.32
C ASP A 87 -1.76 10.66 -24.10
N VAL A 88 -2.25 10.34 -22.90
CA VAL A 88 -1.50 10.48 -21.65
C VAL A 88 -1.33 9.12 -21.00
N GLU A 89 -0.09 8.76 -20.69
CA GLU A 89 0.25 7.52 -20.00
C GLU A 89 0.67 7.79 -18.55
N ILE A 90 -0.02 7.14 -17.62
CA ILE A 90 0.28 7.15 -16.19
C ILE A 90 1.10 5.89 -15.90
N SER A 91 2.39 6.05 -15.62
CA SER A 91 3.25 4.92 -15.29
C SER A 91 3.00 4.44 -13.86
N ALA A 92 2.63 3.17 -13.69
CA ALA A 92 2.30 2.57 -12.41
C ALA A 92 3.10 1.27 -12.16
N PRO A 93 3.35 0.89 -10.89
CA PRO A 93 3.99 -0.39 -10.57
C PRO A 93 3.22 -1.61 -11.10
N ILE A 94 3.94 -2.71 -11.23
CA ILE A 94 3.36 -4.03 -11.51
C ILE A 94 2.63 -4.57 -10.26
N GLY A 95 1.51 -5.24 -10.49
CA GLY A 95 0.61 -5.79 -9.48
C GLY A 95 -0.40 -4.77 -9.00
N ILE A 96 -0.89 -3.89 -9.88
CA ILE A 96 -1.91 -2.90 -9.55
C ILE A 96 -3.26 -3.33 -10.12
N CYS A 97 -4.30 -3.19 -9.30
CA CYS A 97 -5.68 -3.19 -9.75
C CYS A 97 -6.15 -1.75 -9.94
N VAL A 98 -6.74 -1.46 -11.09
CA VAL A 98 -7.32 -0.14 -11.38
C VAL A 98 -8.82 -0.23 -11.19
N THR A 99 -9.36 0.52 -10.24
CA THR A 99 -10.80 0.52 -9.91
C THR A 99 -11.39 1.92 -10.09
N THR A 100 -12.70 2.02 -10.35
CA THR A 100 -13.44 3.29 -10.26
C THR A 100 -13.88 3.53 -8.82
N ASP A 101 -14.27 4.78 -8.49
CA ASP A 101 -14.84 5.08 -7.17
C ASP A 101 -16.12 4.28 -6.85
N ASP A 102 -16.83 3.82 -7.87
CA ASP A 102 -18.02 2.95 -7.75
C ASP A 102 -17.66 1.48 -7.47
N GLY A 103 -16.38 1.16 -7.31
CA GLY A 103 -15.87 -0.20 -7.04
C GLY A 103 -15.75 -1.09 -8.27
N ARG A 104 -16.00 -0.59 -9.48
CA ARG A 104 -15.84 -1.37 -10.72
C ARG A 104 -14.37 -1.46 -11.10
N ALA A 105 -13.84 -2.68 -11.19
CA ALA A 105 -12.50 -2.93 -11.73
C ALA A 105 -12.46 -2.63 -13.24
N LEU A 106 -11.53 -1.78 -13.66
CA LEU A 106 -11.26 -1.46 -15.06
C LEU A 106 -10.25 -2.42 -15.68
N GLY A 107 -9.33 -2.96 -14.87
CA GLY A 107 -8.33 -3.93 -15.28
C GLY A 107 -7.21 -4.09 -14.26
N GLU A 108 -6.38 -5.09 -14.47
CA GLU A 108 -5.18 -5.37 -13.67
C GLU A 108 -3.93 -5.20 -14.53
N LEU A 109 -2.83 -4.83 -13.88
CA LEU A 109 -1.53 -4.60 -14.48
C LEU A 109 -0.51 -5.54 -13.82
N ASN A 110 -0.41 -6.76 -14.34
CA ASN A 110 0.34 -7.89 -13.77
C ASN A 110 1.71 -8.11 -14.45
N HIS A 111 1.88 -7.64 -15.67
CA HIS A 111 3.13 -7.74 -16.43
C HIS A 111 3.64 -6.37 -16.89
N GLU A 112 4.94 -6.25 -17.08
CA GLU A 112 5.53 -5.00 -17.58
C GLU A 112 5.03 -4.68 -19.00
N GLY A 113 4.70 -3.41 -19.25
CA GLY A 113 4.18 -2.96 -20.54
C GLY A 113 2.68 -3.17 -20.74
N GLU A 114 2.00 -3.87 -19.83
CA GLU A 114 0.54 -3.93 -19.85
C GLU A 114 -0.06 -2.54 -19.67
N ARG A 115 -1.20 -2.31 -20.31
CA ARG A 115 -1.88 -1.02 -20.31
C ARG A 115 -3.39 -1.17 -20.13
N VAL A 116 -3.97 -0.32 -19.28
CA VAL A 116 -5.41 -0.26 -19.02
C VAL A 116 -5.93 1.11 -19.41
N LEU A 117 -6.98 1.15 -20.23
CA LEU A 117 -7.65 2.37 -20.65
C LEU A 117 -8.55 2.87 -19.50
N VAL A 118 -8.25 4.06 -18.97
CA VAL A 118 -8.97 4.59 -17.80
C VAL A 118 -9.90 5.74 -18.16
N ALA A 119 -9.61 6.49 -19.23
CA ALA A 119 -10.51 7.50 -19.75
C ALA A 119 -10.43 7.59 -21.28
N ARG A 120 -11.59 7.44 -21.94
CA ARG A 120 -11.72 7.60 -23.39
C ARG A 120 -11.71 9.07 -23.80
N GLY A 121 -11.07 9.36 -24.92
CA GLY A 121 -11.18 10.64 -25.61
C GLY A 121 -12.57 10.84 -26.22
N GLY A 122 -12.95 12.10 -26.37
CA GLY A 122 -14.17 12.48 -27.08
C GLY A 122 -14.02 12.29 -28.58
N LEU A 123 -15.12 11.95 -29.25
CA LEU A 123 -15.16 11.85 -30.71
C LEU A 123 -15.14 13.25 -31.31
N GLY A 124 -14.38 13.43 -32.39
CA GLY A 124 -14.40 14.64 -33.18
C GLY A 124 -15.70 14.82 -33.95
N GLY A 125 -16.05 16.06 -34.24
CA GLY A 125 -17.26 16.40 -34.98
C GLY A 125 -17.23 15.85 -36.39
N SER A 126 -18.27 15.11 -36.79
CA SER A 126 -18.42 14.50 -38.11
C SER A 126 -19.81 14.72 -38.67
N LEU A 127 -20.06 14.36 -39.92
CA LEU A 127 -21.40 14.46 -40.53
C LEU A 127 -22.49 13.77 -39.68
N GLN A 128 -22.17 12.61 -39.10
CA GLN A 128 -23.09 11.84 -38.24
C GLN A 128 -23.41 12.56 -36.92
N SER A 129 -22.48 13.35 -36.39
CA SER A 129 -22.65 14.10 -35.14
C SER A 129 -23.08 15.56 -35.37
N GLY A 130 -23.50 15.92 -36.59
CA GLY A 130 -23.81 17.30 -36.94
C GLY A 130 -22.61 18.24 -36.83
N PHE A 131 -21.39 17.70 -37.04
CA PHE A 131 -20.09 18.37 -36.89
C PHE A 131 -19.76 18.83 -35.47
N LEU A 132 -20.54 18.44 -34.48
CA LEU A 132 -20.30 18.72 -33.07
C LEU A 132 -19.41 17.65 -32.43
N PRO A 133 -18.37 18.04 -31.68
CA PRO A 133 -17.54 17.10 -30.94
C PRO A 133 -18.21 16.62 -29.66
N SER A 134 -17.76 15.49 -29.13
CA SER A 134 -18.10 15.05 -27.78
C SER A 134 -16.98 15.36 -26.79
N LYS A 135 -17.36 15.51 -25.51
CA LYS A 135 -16.40 15.68 -24.42
C LYS A 135 -15.73 14.35 -24.12
N GLY A 136 -14.44 14.40 -23.78
CA GLY A 136 -13.75 13.22 -23.27
C GLY A 136 -14.29 12.79 -21.92
N GLN A 137 -14.20 11.50 -21.64
CA GLN A 137 -14.69 10.92 -20.40
C GLN A 137 -13.87 11.43 -19.21
N ALA A 138 -14.54 11.86 -18.16
CA ALA A 138 -13.91 12.22 -16.89
C ALA A 138 -14.38 11.28 -15.79
N ARG A 139 -13.45 10.80 -14.97
CA ARG A 139 -13.76 9.97 -13.80
C ARG A 139 -12.61 9.99 -12.80
N HIS A 140 -12.90 9.61 -11.57
CA HIS A 140 -11.89 9.25 -10.60
C HIS A 140 -11.59 7.75 -10.68
N ILE A 141 -10.32 7.40 -10.55
CA ILE A 141 -9.83 6.03 -10.47
C ILE A 141 -9.01 5.85 -9.21
N ARG A 142 -8.90 4.61 -8.74
CA ARG A 142 -7.96 4.20 -7.68
C ARG A 142 -7.00 3.19 -8.24
N LEU A 143 -5.74 3.37 -7.92
CA LEU A 143 -4.67 2.41 -8.15
C LEU A 143 -4.43 1.72 -6.82
N ASP A 144 -4.81 0.45 -6.75
CA ASP A 144 -4.65 -0.39 -5.57
C ASP A 144 -3.52 -1.38 -5.81
N LEU A 145 -2.46 -1.31 -5.01
CA LEU A 145 -1.41 -2.32 -5.04
C LEU A 145 -1.99 -3.63 -4.50
N ARG A 146 -1.95 -4.69 -5.31
CA ARG A 146 -2.45 -6.00 -4.91
C ARG A 146 -1.51 -6.60 -3.87
N LEU A 147 -2.05 -6.75 -2.67
CA LEU A 147 -1.36 -7.40 -1.57
C LEU A 147 -1.22 -8.90 -1.84
N ILE A 148 -0.11 -9.47 -1.37
CA ILE A 148 0.15 -10.90 -1.39
C ILE A 148 -0.59 -11.55 -0.20
N ALA A 149 -0.50 -10.93 0.98
CA ALA A 149 -1.15 -11.41 2.19
C ALA A 149 -1.49 -10.24 3.13
N HIS A 150 -2.33 -10.49 4.13
CA HIS A 150 -2.58 -9.49 5.17
C HIS A 150 -1.37 -9.35 6.09
N LEU A 151 -0.77 -10.47 6.51
CA LEU A 151 0.44 -10.50 7.32
C LEU A 151 1.61 -11.12 6.56
N GLY A 152 2.81 -10.58 6.78
CA GLY A 152 4.07 -11.19 6.36
C GLY A 152 4.90 -11.63 7.57
N LEU A 153 5.29 -12.90 7.59
CA LEU A 153 6.23 -13.40 8.60
C LEU A 153 7.64 -12.87 8.30
N VAL A 154 8.30 -12.35 9.32
CA VAL A 154 9.64 -11.79 9.24
C VAL A 154 10.47 -12.40 10.35
N GLY A 155 11.63 -12.94 10.03
CA GLY A 155 12.47 -13.62 11.03
C GLY A 155 13.56 -14.45 10.40
N PHE A 156 14.60 -14.73 11.18
CA PHE A 156 15.75 -15.52 10.73
C PHE A 156 15.36 -16.96 10.36
N PRO A 157 16.22 -17.66 9.58
CA PRO A 157 16.10 -19.11 9.44
C PRO A 157 16.01 -19.79 10.81
N ASN A 158 15.27 -20.91 10.89
CA ASN A 158 15.09 -21.70 12.11
C ASN A 158 14.36 -21.02 13.30
N ALA A 159 13.91 -19.77 13.17
CA ALA A 159 12.99 -19.13 14.11
C ALA A 159 11.61 -19.82 14.18
N GLY A 160 11.33 -20.74 13.25
CA GLY A 160 10.09 -21.51 13.19
C GLY A 160 8.94 -20.80 12.45
N LYS A 161 9.24 -19.91 11.50
CA LYS A 161 8.24 -19.22 10.66
C LYS A 161 7.29 -20.17 9.94
N SER A 162 7.82 -21.13 9.18
CA SER A 162 7.01 -22.08 8.40
C SER A 162 6.22 -23.04 9.30
N SER A 163 6.81 -23.43 10.44
CA SER A 163 6.12 -24.19 11.49
C SER A 163 4.96 -23.39 12.10
N LEU A 164 5.18 -22.12 12.43
CA LEU A 164 4.16 -21.22 12.94
C LEU A 164 3.05 -20.97 11.90
N LEU A 165 3.41 -20.80 10.62
CA LEU A 165 2.45 -20.65 9.53
C LEU A 165 1.53 -21.88 9.44
N THR A 166 2.14 -23.07 9.48
CA THR A 166 1.42 -24.33 9.45
C THR A 166 0.52 -24.49 10.67
N ALA A 167 1.01 -24.14 11.87
CA ALA A 167 0.24 -24.25 13.10
C ALA A 167 -0.93 -23.24 13.19
N LEU A 168 -0.76 -22.05 12.60
CA LEU A 168 -1.82 -21.04 12.53
C LEU A 168 -2.85 -21.34 11.43
N SER A 169 -2.43 -21.98 10.34
CA SER A 169 -3.30 -22.28 9.22
C SER A 169 -4.10 -23.56 9.44
N HIS A 170 -5.40 -23.50 9.16
CA HIS A 170 -6.25 -24.70 9.17
C HIS A 170 -6.06 -25.60 7.93
N ALA A 171 -5.24 -25.16 6.96
CA ALA A 171 -4.96 -25.87 5.73
C ALA A 171 -3.44 -25.93 5.50
N THR A 172 -3.00 -26.87 4.67
CA THR A 172 -1.62 -26.90 4.20
C THR A 172 -1.28 -25.58 3.50
N PRO A 173 -0.24 -24.85 3.93
CA PRO A 173 0.20 -23.64 3.25
C PRO A 173 0.42 -23.91 1.76
N GLN A 174 -0.10 -23.01 0.92
CA GLN A 174 -0.01 -23.15 -0.53
C GLN A 174 1.06 -22.23 -1.09
N ILE A 175 1.85 -22.76 -2.02
CA ILE A 175 2.85 -21.99 -2.74
C ILE A 175 2.12 -21.08 -3.73
N ALA A 176 2.17 -19.77 -3.52
CA ALA A 176 1.49 -18.81 -4.38
C ALA A 176 2.42 -18.30 -5.49
N SER A 177 2.00 -18.41 -6.74
CA SER A 177 2.73 -17.90 -7.91
C SER A 177 2.08 -16.61 -8.41
N TYR A 178 2.56 -15.46 -7.93
CA TYR A 178 2.12 -14.18 -8.46
C TYR A 178 3.01 -13.74 -9.64
N PRO A 179 2.45 -13.07 -10.67
CA PRO A 179 3.19 -12.63 -11.86
C PRO A 179 4.41 -11.74 -11.57
N PHE A 180 4.41 -11.09 -10.41
CA PHE A 180 5.38 -10.08 -9.99
C PHE A 180 6.36 -10.57 -8.91
N THR A 181 6.34 -11.86 -8.58
CA THR A 181 7.16 -12.49 -7.52
C THR A 181 8.15 -13.45 -8.15
N THR A 182 9.45 -13.30 -7.88
CA THR A 182 10.47 -14.24 -8.36
C THR A 182 10.67 -15.43 -7.42
N LEU A 183 10.42 -15.25 -6.13
CA LEU A 183 10.36 -16.32 -5.13
C LEU A 183 8.89 -16.52 -4.78
N ARG A 184 8.46 -17.78 -4.68
CA ARG A 184 7.06 -18.09 -4.38
C ARG A 184 6.90 -18.15 -2.85
N PRO A 185 6.20 -17.20 -2.22
CA PRO A 185 5.93 -17.26 -0.80
C PRO A 185 4.94 -18.40 -0.50
N GLU A 186 5.07 -19.00 0.67
CA GLU A 186 4.04 -19.90 1.21
C GLU A 186 2.95 -19.06 1.85
N ILE A 187 1.69 -19.32 1.48
CA ILE A 187 0.54 -18.59 2.02
C ILE A 187 -0.33 -19.57 2.79
N GLY A 188 -0.46 -19.31 4.09
CA GLY A 188 -1.43 -19.94 4.97
C GLY A 188 -2.68 -19.08 5.11
N LYS A 189 -3.82 -19.72 5.35
CA LYS A 189 -5.07 -19.05 5.72
C LYS A 189 -5.41 -19.36 7.16
N VAL A 190 -5.55 -18.31 7.96
CA VAL A 190 -6.12 -18.37 9.31
C VAL A 190 -7.63 -18.20 9.17
N MET A 191 -8.37 -19.19 9.64
CA MET A 191 -9.82 -19.22 9.63
C MET A 191 -10.34 -18.86 11.03
N TYR A 192 -11.32 -17.98 11.08
CA TYR A 192 -12.03 -17.61 12.31
C TYR A 192 -13.42 -18.25 12.34
N GLU A 193 -14.03 -18.30 13.53
CA GLU A 193 -15.34 -18.91 13.75
C GLU A 193 -16.46 -18.25 12.94
N ASP A 194 -16.34 -16.95 12.66
CA ASP A 194 -17.25 -16.17 11.83
C ASP A 194 -16.94 -16.30 10.32
N HIS A 195 -16.18 -17.31 9.92
CA HIS A 195 -15.74 -17.58 8.54
C HIS A 195 -14.86 -16.49 7.91
N LYS A 196 -14.45 -15.46 8.67
CA LYS A 196 -13.45 -14.50 8.23
C LYS A 196 -12.13 -15.23 7.97
N GLN A 197 -11.47 -14.87 6.87
CA GLN A 197 -10.20 -15.48 6.45
C GLN A 197 -9.10 -14.43 6.44
N VAL A 198 -7.99 -14.71 7.12
CA VAL A 198 -6.80 -13.88 7.10
C VAL A 198 -5.66 -14.65 6.47
N SER A 199 -5.17 -14.17 5.33
CA SER A 199 -3.96 -14.70 4.69
C SER A 199 -2.69 -14.22 5.41
N VAL A 200 -1.79 -15.17 5.67
CA VAL A 200 -0.45 -14.95 6.22
C VAL A 200 0.55 -15.54 5.24
N ALA A 201 1.56 -14.76 4.85
CA ALA A 201 2.63 -15.23 3.99
C ALA A 201 3.91 -15.47 4.80
N ASP A 202 4.49 -16.66 4.67
CA ASP A 202 5.89 -16.85 5.03
C ASP A 202 6.74 -16.23 3.93
N LEU A 203 7.43 -15.16 4.29
CA LEU A 203 8.34 -14.49 3.41
C LEU A 203 9.69 -15.21 3.59
N PRO A 204 10.19 -15.97 2.59
CA PRO A 204 11.46 -16.68 2.70
C PRO A 204 12.65 -15.76 3.02
N GLY A 205 13.00 -15.73 4.30
CA GLY A 205 14.32 -15.42 4.86
C GLY A 205 14.85 -14.01 4.61
N LEU A 206 14.61 -13.11 5.57
CA LEU A 206 15.63 -12.13 5.95
C LEU A 206 16.84 -12.91 6.46
N ILE A 207 17.77 -13.23 5.56
CA ILE A 207 19.10 -13.73 5.92
C ILE A 207 19.98 -12.53 6.21
N GLU A 208 20.87 -12.68 7.20
CA GLU A 208 21.89 -11.68 7.53
C GLU A 208 22.63 -11.26 6.24
N GLY A 209 22.51 -9.98 5.86
CA GLY A 209 23.07 -9.46 4.61
C GLY A 209 22.14 -9.54 3.38
N ALA A 210 20.83 -9.72 3.57
CA ALA A 210 19.84 -9.63 2.49
C ALA A 210 19.88 -8.27 1.78
N HIS A 211 20.23 -7.20 2.49
CA HIS A 211 20.45 -5.87 1.92
C HIS A 211 21.74 -5.77 1.06
N MET A 212 22.78 -6.57 1.34
CA MET A 212 24.05 -6.62 0.60
C MET A 212 24.01 -7.52 -0.63
N ASN A 213 23.15 -8.54 -0.65
CA ASN A 213 23.00 -9.47 -1.76
C ASN A 213 22.27 -8.80 -2.94
N ARG A 214 23.05 -8.15 -3.82
CA ARG A 214 22.67 -7.51 -5.09
C ARG A 214 21.91 -8.49 -6.02
N GLY A 215 20.62 -8.70 -5.76
CA GLY A 215 19.71 -9.38 -6.70
C GLY A 215 18.58 -10.20 -6.07
N MET A 216 18.85 -10.96 -5.00
CA MET A 216 17.84 -11.85 -4.38
C MET A 216 17.13 -11.20 -3.19
N GLY A 217 17.84 -10.50 -2.31
CA GLY A 217 17.25 -9.85 -1.14
C GLY A 217 16.33 -8.67 -1.48
N HIS A 218 16.69 -7.87 -2.48
CA HIS A 218 15.86 -6.73 -2.92
C HIS A 218 14.54 -7.19 -3.58
N LYS A 219 14.54 -8.33 -4.27
CA LYS A 219 13.30 -8.91 -4.84
C LYS A 219 12.43 -9.53 -3.73
N PHE A 220 13.06 -10.14 -2.73
CA PHE A 220 12.39 -10.70 -1.56
C PHE A 220 11.65 -9.64 -0.75
N LEU A 221 12.33 -8.54 -0.42
CA LEU A 221 11.78 -7.45 0.38
C LEU A 221 10.63 -6.69 -0.29
N LYS A 222 10.51 -6.78 -1.63
CA LYS A 222 9.34 -6.31 -2.37
C LYS A 222 8.05 -7.07 -2.00
N HIS A 223 8.13 -8.26 -1.42
CA HIS A 223 6.97 -9.01 -0.93
C HIS A 223 6.51 -8.49 0.43
N VAL A 224 7.45 -8.04 1.28
CA VAL A 224 7.18 -7.34 2.55
C VAL A 224 6.42 -6.03 2.28
N GLU A 225 6.74 -5.34 1.18
CA GLU A 225 5.95 -4.18 0.74
C GLU A 225 4.48 -4.54 0.46
N ARG A 226 4.19 -5.76 0.02
CA ARG A 226 2.84 -6.21 -0.35
C ARG A 226 2.10 -6.95 0.76
N THR A 227 2.41 -6.67 2.02
CA THR A 227 1.62 -7.09 3.19
C THR A 227 1.10 -5.87 3.97
N LYS A 228 -0.08 -5.97 4.60
CA LYS A 228 -0.61 -4.86 5.41
C LYS A 228 0.19 -4.68 6.70
N GLN A 229 0.54 -5.80 7.32
CA GLN A 229 1.16 -5.88 8.64
C GLN A 229 2.34 -6.87 8.63
N LEU A 230 3.30 -6.65 9.53
CA LEU A 230 4.43 -7.53 9.74
C LEU A 230 4.23 -8.36 11.02
N MET A 231 4.73 -9.59 11.01
CA MET A 231 4.78 -10.43 12.20
C MET A 231 6.21 -10.93 12.37
N PHE A 232 6.90 -10.39 13.35
CA PHE A 232 8.27 -10.73 13.67
C PHE A 232 8.26 -12.03 14.46
N VAL A 233 8.98 -13.03 13.97
CA VAL A 233 9.10 -14.35 14.62
C VAL A 233 10.54 -14.50 15.07
N VAL A 234 10.73 -14.55 16.39
CA VAL A 234 12.04 -14.76 17.02
C VAL A 234 12.01 -16.02 17.88
N ASP A 235 13.17 -16.66 17.99
CA ASP A 235 13.36 -17.80 18.88
C ASP A 235 13.70 -17.27 20.29
N VAL A 236 12.98 -17.73 21.32
CA VAL A 236 13.23 -17.36 22.72
C VAL A 236 14.64 -17.73 23.18
N SER A 237 15.21 -18.79 22.62
CA SER A 237 16.57 -19.24 22.93
C SER A 237 17.63 -18.57 22.07
N GLY A 238 17.28 -17.54 21.30
CA GLY A 238 18.20 -16.87 20.39
C GLY A 238 18.45 -17.66 19.10
N PHE A 239 19.40 -17.20 18.30
CA PHE A 239 19.75 -17.87 17.04
C PHE A 239 21.25 -17.86 16.77
N GLN A 240 21.69 -18.86 16.00
CA GLN A 240 23.02 -18.89 15.42
C GLN A 240 22.89 -19.37 13.97
N LEU A 241 23.32 -18.55 13.01
CA LEU A 241 23.11 -18.83 11.58
C LEU A 241 24.00 -19.98 11.08
N ALA A 242 25.27 -19.98 11.49
CA ALA A 242 26.24 -21.03 11.20
C ALA A 242 27.18 -21.22 12.39
N SER A 243 27.88 -22.35 12.46
CA SER A 243 28.82 -22.65 13.56
C SER A 243 29.93 -21.60 13.72
N LYS A 244 30.19 -20.77 12.71
CA LYS A 244 31.19 -19.69 12.69
C LYS A 244 30.63 -18.31 13.04
N THR A 245 29.31 -18.12 13.08
CA THR A 245 28.69 -16.84 13.45
C THR A 245 28.49 -16.78 14.96
N PRO A 246 28.60 -15.59 15.60
CA PRO A 246 28.31 -15.45 17.02
C PRO A 246 26.86 -15.85 17.29
N PHE A 247 26.63 -16.47 18.44
CA PHE A 247 25.29 -16.69 18.97
C PHE A 247 24.65 -15.33 19.27
N ARG A 248 23.39 -15.18 18.92
CA ARG A 248 22.63 -13.95 19.12
C ARG A 248 21.45 -14.17 20.03
N SER A 249 21.21 -13.23 20.94
CA SER A 249 20.01 -13.26 21.78
C SER A 249 18.75 -12.94 20.96
N ALA A 250 17.57 -13.22 21.53
CA ALA A 250 16.29 -12.86 20.91
C ALA A 250 16.18 -11.35 20.66
N PHE A 251 16.73 -10.53 21.56
CA PHE A 251 16.75 -9.08 21.43
C PHE A 251 17.64 -8.62 20.26
N GLU A 252 18.86 -9.13 20.18
CA GLU A 252 19.75 -8.84 19.06
C GLU A 252 19.13 -9.26 17.73
N ALA A 253 18.39 -10.37 17.71
CA ALA A 253 17.66 -10.81 16.53
C ALA A 253 16.60 -9.77 16.10
N VAL A 254 15.82 -9.23 17.04
CA VAL A 254 14.85 -8.16 16.75
C VAL A 254 15.54 -6.92 16.19
N GLN A 255 16.66 -6.49 16.79
CA GLN A 255 17.39 -5.31 16.35
C GLN A 255 17.96 -5.50 14.93
N LEU A 256 18.57 -6.65 14.65
CA LEU A 256 19.09 -6.98 13.33
C LEU A 256 17.99 -7.02 12.27
N LEU A 257 16.85 -7.68 12.53
CA LEU A 257 15.73 -7.73 11.59
C LEU A 257 15.18 -6.32 11.31
N THR A 258 15.10 -5.49 12.35
CA THR A 258 14.68 -4.09 12.22
C THR A 258 15.65 -3.30 11.36
N LYS A 259 16.96 -3.47 11.60
CA LYS A 259 18.02 -2.84 10.81
C LYS A 259 17.99 -3.25 9.35
N GLU A 260 17.76 -4.52 9.06
CA GLU A 260 17.69 -5.00 7.67
C GLU A 260 16.49 -4.42 6.92
N LEU A 261 15.34 -4.31 7.58
CA LEU A 261 14.18 -3.62 7.01
C LEU A 261 14.47 -2.14 6.76
N GLU A 262 15.16 -1.48 7.69
CA GLU A 262 15.58 -0.09 7.55
C GLU A 262 16.51 0.12 6.34
N LEU A 263 17.57 -0.68 6.26
CA LEU A 263 18.59 -0.61 5.20
C LEU A 263 18.00 -0.85 3.81
N TYR A 264 16.93 -1.65 3.74
CA TYR A 264 16.16 -1.78 2.51
C TYR A 264 15.28 -0.58 2.24
N LYS A 265 14.40 -0.25 3.20
CA LYS A 265 13.44 0.84 3.07
C LYS A 265 12.87 1.23 4.43
N GLU A 266 13.30 2.39 4.91
CA GLU A 266 12.82 3.01 6.15
C GLU A 266 11.28 3.07 6.27
N GLU A 267 10.56 3.21 5.16
CA GLU A 267 9.09 3.24 5.15
C GLU A 267 8.45 1.94 5.70
N LEU A 268 9.15 0.80 5.62
CA LEU A 268 8.64 -0.48 6.15
C LEU A 268 8.55 -0.50 7.67
N LEU A 269 9.37 0.30 8.37
CA LEU A 269 9.33 0.42 9.83
C LEU A 269 8.06 1.11 10.33
N SER A 270 7.37 1.83 9.44
CA SER A 270 6.09 2.46 9.77
C SER A 270 4.91 1.48 9.72
N LYS A 271 5.10 0.27 9.17
CA LYS A 271 4.05 -0.74 9.13
C LYS A 271 3.76 -1.24 10.54
N PRO A 272 2.49 -1.50 10.89
CA PRO A 272 2.16 -2.18 12.13
C PRO A 272 2.92 -3.50 12.21
N ALA A 273 3.43 -3.84 13.39
CA ALA A 273 4.07 -5.12 13.63
C ALA A 273 3.63 -5.75 14.95
N ILE A 274 3.58 -7.08 14.93
CA ILE A 274 3.41 -7.94 16.11
C ILE A 274 4.73 -8.69 16.31
N LEU A 275 5.22 -8.75 17.55
CA LEU A 275 6.33 -9.60 17.92
C LEU A 275 5.80 -10.94 18.42
N VAL A 276 6.32 -12.03 17.87
CA VAL A 276 6.00 -13.41 18.24
C VAL A 276 7.27 -14.07 18.73
N VAL A 277 7.26 -14.44 19.99
CA VAL A 277 8.38 -15.14 20.65
C VAL A 277 8.06 -16.64 20.62
N ASN A 278 8.73 -17.37 19.74
CA ASN A 278 8.47 -18.78 19.47
C ASN A 278 9.37 -19.69 20.32
N LYS A 279 9.03 -20.99 20.34
CA LYS A 279 9.72 -22.07 21.09
C LYS A 279 9.61 -21.95 22.61
N MET A 280 8.46 -21.47 23.10
CA MET A 280 8.17 -21.39 24.54
C MET A 280 8.07 -22.76 25.24
N ASP A 281 8.10 -23.86 24.49
CA ASP A 281 8.20 -25.23 25.00
C ASP A 281 9.59 -25.58 25.57
N LEU A 282 10.62 -24.78 25.29
CA LEU A 282 11.96 -24.99 25.80
C LEU A 282 12.08 -24.62 27.30
N PRO A 283 13.01 -25.25 28.04
CA PRO A 283 13.29 -24.86 29.42
C PRO A 283 13.83 -23.41 29.48
N GLU A 284 13.58 -22.74 30.61
CA GLU A 284 13.97 -21.33 30.85
C GLU A 284 13.32 -20.31 29.91
N SER A 285 12.34 -20.72 29.10
CA SER A 285 11.69 -19.83 28.11
C SER A 285 10.98 -18.65 28.78
N GLU A 286 10.34 -18.85 29.93
CA GLU A 286 9.66 -17.78 30.67
C GLU A 286 10.64 -16.73 31.22
N GLU A 287 11.81 -17.15 31.70
CA GLU A 287 12.83 -16.23 32.22
C GLU A 287 13.44 -15.40 31.08
N LYS A 288 13.78 -16.05 29.96
CA LYS A 288 14.29 -15.39 28.75
C LYS A 288 13.26 -14.45 28.11
N LEU A 289 11.97 -14.78 28.18
CA LEU A 289 10.91 -13.90 27.72
C LEU A 289 10.86 -12.61 28.57
N ARG A 290 10.92 -12.72 29.90
CA ARG A 290 10.94 -11.55 30.79
C ARG A 290 12.18 -10.68 30.56
N GLU A 291 13.33 -11.31 30.34
CA GLU A 291 14.56 -10.61 29.97
C GLU A 291 14.37 -9.84 28.68
N LEU A 292 13.81 -10.48 27.65
CA LEU A 292 13.51 -9.85 26.36
C LEU A 292 12.53 -8.68 26.52
N GLU A 293 11.44 -8.84 27.27
CA GLU A 293 10.47 -7.76 27.52
C GLU A 293 11.14 -6.55 28.18
N THR A 294 11.97 -6.78 29.20
CA THR A 294 12.75 -5.74 29.87
C THR A 294 13.73 -5.05 28.90
N GLN A 295 14.36 -5.82 28.01
CA GLN A 295 15.26 -5.29 26.98
C GLN A 295 14.50 -4.48 25.92
N LEU A 296 13.27 -4.89 25.57
CA LEU A 296 12.43 -4.19 24.60
C LEU A 296 11.91 -2.86 25.15
N GLU A 297 11.65 -2.76 26.46
CA GLU A 297 11.26 -1.51 27.13
C GLU A 297 12.43 -0.51 27.20
N ASN A 298 13.66 -1.01 27.44
CA ASN A 298 14.87 -0.19 27.55
C ASN A 298 15.71 -0.14 26.26
N GLN A 299 15.07 -0.28 25.10
CA GLN A 299 15.74 -0.37 23.79
C GLN A 299 16.70 0.78 23.50
N GLU A 300 16.35 2.01 23.88
CA GLU A 300 17.14 3.20 23.59
C GLU A 300 18.46 3.23 24.38
N GLU A 301 18.49 2.65 25.58
CA GLU A 301 19.69 2.57 26.42
C GLU A 301 20.56 1.37 26.03
N LEU A 302 19.94 0.20 25.81
CA LEU A 302 20.64 -1.04 25.47
C LEU A 302 21.24 -1.05 24.07
N SER A 303 20.64 -0.29 23.14
CA SER A 303 21.18 -0.15 21.79
C SER A 303 22.55 0.53 21.76
N GLN A 304 22.92 1.32 22.78
CA GLN A 304 24.25 1.93 22.89
C GLN A 304 25.36 0.91 23.19
N LEU A 305 25.00 -0.27 23.69
CA LEU A 305 25.92 -1.37 24.00
C LEU A 305 26.10 -2.34 22.84
N LEU A 306 25.27 -2.22 21.79
CA LEU A 306 25.35 -3.05 20.60
C LEU A 306 26.33 -2.45 19.57
N PRO A 307 26.96 -3.28 18.72
CA PRO A 307 27.74 -2.79 17.59
C PRO A 307 26.91 -1.87 16.67
N GLU A 308 27.50 -0.78 16.18
CA GLU A 308 26.81 0.24 15.35
C GLU A 308 26.09 -0.37 14.13
N ASP A 309 26.62 -1.47 13.59
CA ASP A 309 26.08 -2.19 12.44
C ASP A 309 24.70 -2.80 12.70
N MET A 310 24.29 -2.93 13.96
CA MET A 310 23.07 -3.61 14.40
C MET A 310 21.99 -2.66 14.90
N VAL A 311 22.35 -1.40 15.16
CA VAL A 311 21.45 -0.42 15.73
C VAL A 311 20.67 0.26 14.61
N PRO A 312 19.34 0.11 14.53
CA PRO A 312 18.54 0.84 13.57
C PRO A 312 18.46 2.33 13.95
N LYS A 313 18.32 3.23 12.97
CA LYS A 313 18.13 4.67 13.28
C LYS A 313 16.77 4.96 13.87
N SER A 314 15.79 4.10 13.60
CA SER A 314 14.45 4.18 14.18
C SER A 314 14.02 2.80 14.66
N PHE A 315 13.56 2.73 15.91
CA PHE A 315 13.08 1.50 16.51
C PHE A 315 11.66 1.20 16.06
N LEU A 316 11.39 -0.08 15.83
CA LEU A 316 10.07 -0.55 15.50
C LEU A 316 9.28 -0.75 16.80
N HIS A 317 8.14 -0.09 16.91
CA HIS A 317 7.25 -0.26 18.05
C HIS A 317 6.30 -1.43 17.81
N PHE A 318 6.47 -2.51 18.56
CA PHE A 318 5.55 -3.64 18.54
C PHE A 318 4.32 -3.30 19.38
N LYS A 319 3.14 -3.35 18.76
CA LYS A 319 1.88 -3.15 19.50
C LYS A 319 1.61 -4.28 20.49
N HIS A 320 2.01 -5.48 20.13
CA HIS A 320 1.78 -6.69 20.90
C HIS A 320 3.02 -7.59 20.81
N THR A 321 3.39 -8.17 21.95
CA THR A 321 4.37 -9.25 22.07
C THR A 321 3.63 -10.50 22.53
N VAL A 322 3.70 -11.57 21.75
CA VAL A 322 2.93 -12.79 22.00
C VAL A 322 3.87 -14.00 22.10
N PRO A 323 3.97 -14.64 23.28
CA PRO A 323 4.72 -15.87 23.44
C PRO A 323 3.93 -17.06 22.87
N VAL A 324 4.59 -17.88 22.06
CA VAL A 324 3.99 -19.06 21.42
C VAL A 324 4.93 -20.25 21.39
N SER A 325 4.35 -21.44 21.27
CA SER A 325 5.07 -22.61 20.77
C SER A 325 4.33 -23.15 19.55
N ALA A 326 4.96 -23.04 18.38
CA ALA A 326 4.44 -23.64 17.16
C ALA A 326 4.37 -25.17 17.24
N LEU A 327 5.15 -25.80 18.12
CA LEU A 327 5.18 -27.25 18.30
C LEU A 327 4.02 -27.75 19.17
N THR A 328 3.79 -27.12 20.32
CA THR A 328 2.75 -27.55 21.27
C THR A 328 1.39 -26.88 21.05
N GLY A 329 1.36 -25.78 20.30
CA GLY A 329 0.18 -24.96 20.09
C GLY A 329 -0.06 -23.93 21.20
N LEU A 330 0.84 -23.82 22.18
CA LEU A 330 0.75 -22.83 23.25
C LEU A 330 0.72 -21.41 22.69
N GLY A 331 -0.19 -20.58 23.19
CA GLY A 331 -0.34 -19.17 22.80
C GLY A 331 -0.98 -18.91 21.42
N LEU A 332 -1.19 -19.94 20.59
CA LEU A 332 -1.76 -19.75 19.24
C LEU A 332 -3.18 -19.17 19.22
N PRO A 333 -4.13 -19.57 20.10
CA PRO A 333 -5.46 -18.96 20.12
C PRO A 333 -5.42 -17.46 20.44
N HIS A 334 -4.54 -17.08 21.37
CA HIS A 334 -4.34 -15.67 21.72
C HIS A 334 -3.70 -14.90 20.56
N LEU A 335 -2.69 -15.47 19.89
CA LEU A 335 -2.09 -14.88 18.69
C LEU A 335 -3.13 -14.66 17.58
N LYS A 336 -4.05 -15.61 17.34
CA LYS A 336 -5.14 -15.45 16.36
C LYS A 336 -6.05 -14.26 16.71
N ALA A 337 -6.39 -14.09 17.98
CA ALA A 337 -7.20 -12.96 18.44
C ALA A 337 -6.48 -11.62 18.22
N VAL A 338 -5.20 -11.52 18.61
CA VAL A 338 -4.37 -10.32 18.42
C VAL A 338 -4.23 -9.96 16.94
N ILE A 339 -4.00 -10.95 16.07
CA ILE A 339 -3.95 -10.74 14.61
C ILE A 339 -5.24 -10.11 14.10
N ARG A 340 -6.39 -10.61 14.57
CA ARG A 340 -7.71 -10.11 14.15
C ARG A 340 -7.93 -8.67 14.59
N GLU A 341 -7.72 -8.40 15.88
CA GLU A 341 -7.87 -7.08 16.47
C GLU A 341 -6.99 -6.05 15.74
N SER A 342 -5.72 -6.39 15.52
CA SER A 342 -4.77 -5.50 14.87
C SER A 342 -5.13 -5.15 13.42
N LEU A 343 -5.70 -6.11 12.68
CA LEU A 343 -6.18 -5.87 11.31
C LEU A 343 -7.48 -5.05 11.28
N GLU A 344 -8.42 -5.32 12.20
CA GLU A 344 -9.68 -4.59 12.29
C GLU A 344 -9.47 -3.12 12.66
N GLU A 345 -8.54 -2.84 13.57
CA GLU A 345 -8.11 -1.47 13.87
C GLU A 345 -7.57 -0.74 12.63
N GLN A 346 -6.75 -1.42 11.81
CA GLN A 346 -6.19 -0.83 10.60
C GLN A 346 -7.27 -0.51 9.58
N GLU A 347 -8.21 -1.43 9.37
CA GLU A 347 -9.34 -1.25 8.45
C GLU A 347 -10.25 -0.10 8.92
N ALA A 348 -10.49 0.04 10.22
CA ALA A 348 -11.25 1.14 10.79
C ALA A 348 -10.55 2.49 10.56
N ILE A 349 -9.24 2.58 10.81
CA ILE A 349 -8.43 3.79 10.58
C ILE A 349 -8.44 4.18 9.09
N GLU A 350 -8.29 3.21 8.20
CA GLU A 350 -8.31 3.44 6.75
C GLU A 350 -9.68 3.92 6.27
N SER A 351 -10.76 3.29 6.75
CA SER A 351 -12.14 3.68 6.43
C SER A 351 -12.45 5.10 6.88
N GLU A 352 -12.08 5.46 8.12
CA GLU A 352 -12.31 6.81 8.64
C GLU A 352 -11.51 7.86 7.88
N ARG A 353 -10.25 7.55 7.51
CA ARG A 353 -9.44 8.42 6.65
C ARG A 353 -10.10 8.66 5.30
N ASN A 354 -10.58 7.59 4.66
CA ASN A 354 -11.28 7.68 3.38
C ASN A 354 -12.56 8.51 3.50
N ARG A 355 -13.30 8.36 4.60
CA ARG A 355 -14.50 9.16 4.90
C ARG A 355 -14.17 10.65 5.02
N ILE A 356 -13.11 10.99 5.76
CA ILE A 356 -12.65 12.38 5.94
C ILE A 356 -12.20 12.99 4.61
N GLU A 357 -11.41 12.27 3.81
CA GLU A 357 -10.95 12.75 2.49
C GLU A 357 -12.15 13.02 1.56
N LYS A 358 -13.14 12.11 1.54
CA LYS A 358 -14.36 12.28 0.75
C LYS A 358 -15.19 13.49 1.21
N LEU A 359 -15.30 13.71 2.53
CA LEU A 359 -15.97 14.89 3.09
C LEU A 359 -15.26 16.20 2.72
N GLN A 360 -13.91 16.21 2.73
CA GLN A 360 -13.14 17.39 2.34
C GLN A 360 -13.30 17.74 0.86
N GLU A 361 -13.41 16.75 -0.02
CA GLU A 361 -13.70 16.97 -1.44
C GLU A 361 -15.11 17.53 -1.67
N LEU A 362 -16.12 16.92 -1.05
CA LEU A 362 -17.50 17.42 -1.15
C LEU A 362 -17.58 18.88 -0.69
N ARG A 363 -16.85 19.26 0.37
CA ARG A 363 -16.76 20.65 0.82
C ARG A 363 -16.10 21.60 -0.18
N ARG A 364 -15.17 21.12 -1.02
CA ARG A 364 -14.54 21.91 -2.10
C ARG A 364 -15.43 22.04 -3.33
N GLU A 365 -16.33 21.09 -3.56
CA GLU A 365 -17.27 21.11 -4.67
C GLU A 365 -18.53 21.93 -4.40
N ILE A 366 -18.86 22.19 -3.13
CA ILE A 366 -19.92 23.16 -2.77
C ILE A 366 -19.40 24.55 -3.16
N PRO A 367 -20.04 25.26 -4.12
CA PRO A 367 -19.73 26.65 -4.36
C PRO A 367 -19.94 27.39 -3.05
N VAL A 368 -18.99 28.21 -2.63
CA VAL A 368 -19.25 29.21 -1.58
C VAL A 368 -20.35 30.10 -2.14
N VAL A 369 -21.60 29.79 -1.82
CA VAL A 369 -22.74 30.63 -2.13
C VAL A 369 -22.42 31.95 -1.43
N ALA A 370 -22.12 32.98 -2.22
CA ALA A 370 -22.04 34.34 -1.74
C ALA A 370 -23.27 34.55 -0.86
N LYS A 371 -23.04 34.97 0.40
CA LYS A 371 -24.09 35.18 1.41
C LYS A 371 -25.35 35.72 0.71
N PRO A 372 -26.49 35.03 0.77
CA PRO A 372 -27.69 35.55 0.14
C PRO A 372 -28.01 36.89 0.80
N THR A 373 -27.95 37.98 0.04
CA THR A 373 -28.29 39.33 0.48
C THR A 373 -29.81 39.43 0.65
N TRP A 374 -30.35 38.76 1.66
CA TRP A 374 -31.68 39.05 2.17
C TRP A 374 -31.52 40.05 3.32
N GLY A 375 -31.91 41.30 3.08
CA GLY A 375 -32.01 42.32 4.13
C GLY A 375 -30.94 43.40 4.14
N GLN A 376 -30.61 44.01 3.00
CA GLN A 376 -30.11 45.39 3.03
C GLN A 376 -31.32 46.34 3.07
N PRO A 377 -31.49 47.15 4.13
CA PRO A 377 -32.57 48.13 4.16
C PRO A 377 -32.30 49.19 3.07
N ARG A 378 -33.26 49.35 2.15
CA ARG A 378 -33.29 50.51 1.26
C ARG A 378 -33.51 51.75 2.13
N SER A 379 -32.47 52.57 2.27
CA SER A 379 -32.64 53.96 2.71
C SER A 379 -33.15 54.75 1.52
N GLU A 380 -34.46 55.00 1.48
CA GLU A 380 -35.01 56.08 0.68
C GLU A 380 -34.75 57.41 1.41
N PRO A 381 -34.30 58.48 0.72
CA PRO A 381 -34.25 59.79 1.31
C PRO A 381 -35.66 60.40 1.29
N LEU A 382 -36.20 60.71 2.47
CA LEU A 382 -37.37 61.58 2.62
C LEU A 382 -36.92 63.04 2.50
N ASN A 383 -37.55 63.75 1.55
CA ASN A 383 -37.61 65.21 1.50
C ASN A 383 -38.51 65.75 2.62
#